data_AF-A0A258NRW2-F1
#
_entry.id   AF-A0A258NRW2-F1
#
_cell.length_a   1.000
_cell.length_b   1.000
_cell.length_c   1.000
_cell.angle_alpha   90.00
_cell.angle_beta   90.00
_cell.angle_gamma   90.00
#
_symmetry.space_group_name_H-M   'P 1'
#
loop_
_entity.id
_entity.type
_entity.pdbx_description
1 polymer ?
#
loop_
_entity_poly.entity_id
_entity_poly.type
_entity_poly.pdbx_seq_one_letter_code
_entity_poly.pdbx_strand_id
1 'polypeptide(L)' 'MHRAPRLGCNPRSGAAVDIPKRRAPHFKVGKALRDAVDLPAGDVDQSQPK' A
#
# COMPACT_ATOMS: atom_id res chain seq x y z
N MET A 1 -9.61 5.04 8.58
CA MET A 1 -8.58 4.72 9.60
C MET A 1 -8.08 6.04 10.19
N HIS A 2 -8.13 6.22 11.51
CA HIS A 2 -7.64 7.44 12.17
C HIS A 2 -6.20 7.23 12.62
N ARG A 3 -5.30 8.16 12.31
CA ARG A 3 -3.90 8.14 12.76
C ARG A 3 -3.74 9.18 13.87
N ALA A 4 -3.32 8.71 15.04
CA ALA A 4 -3.02 9.55 16.19
C ALA A 4 -1.75 10.40 15.96
N PRO A 5 -1.59 11.55 16.66
CA PRO A 5 -0.35 12.31 16.66
C PRO A 5 0.81 11.47 17.16
N ARG A 6 2.01 11.66 16.59
CA ARG A 6 3.23 10.95 17.00
C ARG A 6 4.49 11.69 16.56
N LEU A 7 5.60 11.44 17.25
CA LEU A 7 6.92 11.85 16.77
C LEU A 7 7.44 10.78 15.78
N GLY A 8 7.76 11.20 14.56
CA GLY A 8 8.39 10.38 13.55
C GLY A 8 9.82 10.81 13.26
N CYS A 9 10.45 10.16 12.27
CA CYS A 9 11.80 10.49 11.82
C CYS A 9 11.85 10.60 10.30
N ASN A 10 12.72 11.48 9.79
CA ASN A 10 13.01 11.56 8.36
C ASN A 10 13.81 10.32 7.92
N PRO A 11 13.30 9.49 6.98
CA PRO A 11 13.96 8.25 6.58
C PRO A 11 15.33 8.46 5.89
N ARG A 12 15.62 9.67 5.41
CA ARG A 12 16.90 10.00 4.77
C ARG A 12 17.95 10.51 5.76
N SER A 13 17.56 11.31 6.76
CA SER A 13 18.50 12.01 7.65
C SER A 13 18.42 11.63 9.13
N GLY A 14 17.37 10.92 9.55
CA GLY A 14 17.14 10.54 10.96
C GLY A 14 16.63 11.66 11.86
N ALA A 15 16.49 12.91 11.36
CA ALA A 15 15.97 14.02 12.14
C ALA A 15 14.53 13.76 12.61
N ALA A 16 14.22 14.18 13.84
CA ALA A 16 12.88 14.06 14.42
C ALA A 16 11.88 15.01 13.74
N VAL A 17 10.66 14.52 13.50
CA VAL A 17 9.58 15.27 12.84
C VAL A 17 8.28 15.03 13.59
N ASP A 18 7.59 16.10 13.99
CA ASP A 18 6.25 15.99 14.59
C ASP A 18 5.20 15.66 13.52
N ILE A 19 4.43 14.61 13.73
CA ILE A 19 3.40 14.14 12.80
C ILE A 19 2.02 14.35 13.45
N PRO A 20 1.21 15.30 12.94
CA PRO A 20 -0.09 15.60 13.51
C PRO A 20 -1.13 14.51 13.23
N LYS A 21 -2.25 14.55 13.97
CA LYS A 21 -3.40 13.65 13.72
C LYS A 21 -3.96 13.84 12.31
N ARG A 22 -4.31 12.75 11.65
CA ARG A 22 -4.96 12.79 10.32
C ARG A 22 -5.85 11.56 10.09
N ARG A 23 -6.87 11.73 9.26
CA ARG A 23 -7.69 10.62 8.74
C ARG A 23 -7.16 10.15 7.39
N ALA A 24 -6.90 8.85 7.28
CA ALA A 24 -6.50 8.22 6.02
C ALA A 24 -7.70 7.48 5.39
N PRO A 25 -7.84 7.54 4.04
CA PRO A 25 -8.74 6.65 3.34
C PRO A 25 -8.29 5.21 3.57
N HIS A 26 -9.24 4.31 3.73
CA HIS A 26 -8.98 2.89 3.94
C HIS A 26 -9.80 2.11 2.94
N PHE A 27 -9.12 1.33 2.10
CA PHE A 27 -9.78 0.46 1.16
C PHE A 27 -10.00 -0.91 1.78
N LYS A 28 -11.25 -1.37 1.81
CA LYS A 28 -11.59 -2.75 2.15
C LYS A 28 -11.87 -3.48 0.85
N VAL A 29 -10.91 -4.28 0.40
CA VAL A 29 -11.07 -5.16 -0.76
C VAL A 29 -12.23 -6.14 -0.50
N GLY A 30 -13.13 -6.31 -1.46
CA GLY A 30 -14.18 -7.33 -1.44
C GLY A 30 -13.70 -8.70 -1.94
N LYS A 31 -14.45 -9.76 -1.67
CA LYS A 31 -14.08 -11.16 -1.98
C LYS A 31 -13.69 -11.37 -3.45
N ALA A 32 -14.53 -10.94 -4.38
CA ALA A 32 -14.30 -11.14 -5.83
C ALA A 32 -12.96 -10.57 -6.31
N LEU A 33 -12.53 -9.42 -5.77
CA LEU A 33 -11.25 -8.81 -6.12
C LEU A 33 -10.05 -9.53 -5.48
N ARG A 34 -10.20 -10.09 -4.26
CA ARG A 34 -9.15 -10.92 -3.66
C ARG A 34 -8.94 -12.17 -4.50
N ASP A 35 -10.03 -12.90 -4.74
CA ASP A 35 -9.99 -14.18 -5.47
C ASP A 35 -9.37 -13.99 -6.87
N ALA A 36 -9.70 -12.91 -7.57
CA ALA A 36 -9.15 -12.62 -8.90
C ALA A 36 -7.64 -12.31 -8.91
N VAL A 37 -7.10 -11.73 -7.83
CA VAL A 37 -5.68 -11.36 -7.70
C VAL A 37 -4.84 -12.50 -7.11
N ASP A 38 -5.43 -13.27 -6.20
CA ASP A 38 -4.77 -14.39 -5.51
C ASP A 38 -4.61 -15.62 -6.42
N LEU A 39 -5.35 -15.70 -7.54
CA LEU A 39 -5.06 -16.65 -8.60
C LEU A 39 -3.62 -16.40 -9.08
N PRO A 40 -2.73 -17.41 -9.09
CA PRO A 40 -1.43 -17.25 -9.68
C PRO A 40 -1.68 -16.82 -11.12
N ALA A 41 -1.16 -15.65 -11.49
CA ALA A 41 -1.01 -15.29 -12.89
C ALA A 41 -0.07 -16.35 -13.47
N GLY A 42 -0.64 -17.46 -13.95
CA GLY A 42 0.09 -18.49 -14.65
C GLY A 42 0.91 -17.78 -15.71
N ASP A 43 2.22 -18.01 -15.67
CA ASP A 43 3.26 -17.33 -16.42
C ASP A 43 2.71 -16.75 -17.73
N VAL A 44 2.37 -15.46 -17.70
CA VAL A 44 2.00 -14.74 -18.90
C VAL A 44 3.31 -14.52 -19.62
N ASP A 45 3.74 -15.53 -20.36
CA ASP A 45 4.80 -15.41 -21.34
C ASP A 45 4.35 -14.35 -22.34
N GLN A 46 4.80 -13.11 -22.12
CA GLN A 46 4.60 -12.00 -23.05
C GLN A 46 5.52 -12.13 -24.27
N SER A 47 5.73 -13.35 -24.77
CA SER A 47 6.31 -13.58 -26.07
C SER A 47 5.17 -13.66 -27.09
N GLN A 48 4.87 -12.52 -27.73
CA GLN A 48 4.52 -12.59 -29.15
C GLN A 48 5.24 -11.50 -29.95
N PRO A 49 5.80 -11.89 -31.12
CA PRO A 49 6.66 -11.07 -31.94
C PRO A 49 5.83 -10.14 -32.85
N LYS A 50 6.39 -8.99 -33.16
CA LYS A 50 6.17 -8.34 -34.46
C LYS A 50 7.51 -7.89 -35.02
#